data_AF-A0A3N9U1M6-F1
#
_entry.id   AF-A0A3N9U1M6-F1
#
_cell.length_a   1.000
_cell.length_b   1.000
_cell.length_c   1.000
_cell.angle_alpha   90.00
_cell.angle_beta   90.00
_cell.angle_gamma   90.00
#
_symmetry.space_group_name_H-M   'P 1'
#
loop_
_entity.id
_entity.type
_entity.pdbx_description
1 polymer ?
#
loop_
_entity_poly.entity_id
_entity_poly.type
_entity_poly.pdbx_seq_one_letter_code
_entity_poly.pdbx_strand_id
1 'polypeptide(L)'
;MAKVEPRAPKPRIGMVTLGVHSLERAIDFYQQGLGWPRLEDSAPRIAFFSLQGTWLALYGWHDLADDLMVNAGGEGFRGVTLAYMAEDPEEVDAVLIQARRAGGNLLKPGQKAFWGGYSGYFADPDGHLWEVAHNPFFWPGPGEPQARSSSARPSNARSSNDS
;
A
#
# COMPACT_ATOMS: atom_id res chain seq x y z
N MET A 1 -2.40 -7.13 -42.36
CA MET A 1 -2.34 -6.96 -40.90
C MET A 1 -0.88 -7.03 -40.48
N ALA A 2 -0.38 -6.05 -39.72
CA ALA A 2 1.00 -6.09 -39.23
C ALA A 2 1.15 -7.20 -38.18
N LYS A 3 2.21 -8.01 -38.28
CA LYS A 3 2.55 -9.03 -37.28
C LYS A 3 3.02 -8.32 -36.02
N VAL A 4 2.36 -8.53 -34.89
CA VAL A 4 2.83 -8.03 -33.59
C VAL A 4 3.90 -8.98 -33.08
N GLU A 5 5.15 -8.52 -33.05
CA GLU A 5 6.28 -9.26 -32.48
C GLU A 5 6.25 -9.14 -30.94
N PRO A 6 6.34 -10.25 -30.19
CA PRO A 6 6.35 -10.21 -28.74
C PRO A 6 7.63 -9.52 -28.23
N ARG A 7 7.47 -8.61 -27.27
CA ARG A 7 8.57 -7.96 -26.54
C ARG A 7 8.57 -8.42 -25.09
N ALA A 8 9.75 -8.63 -24.53
CA ALA A 8 9.88 -8.89 -23.10
C ALA A 8 9.29 -7.71 -22.28
N PRO A 9 8.44 -7.98 -21.28
CA PRO A 9 7.86 -6.93 -20.47
C PRO A 9 8.93 -6.27 -19.58
N LYS A 10 8.78 -4.98 -19.31
CA LYS A 10 9.58 -4.27 -18.30
C LYS A 10 8.88 -4.37 -16.93
N PRO A 11 9.60 -4.61 -15.82
CA PRO A 11 8.99 -4.68 -14.49
C PRO A 11 8.53 -3.30 -14.04
N ARG A 12 7.21 -3.08 -13.89
CA ARG A 12 6.63 -1.81 -13.44
C ARG A 12 5.24 -1.99 -12.85
N ILE A 13 4.90 -1.16 -11.86
CA ILE A 13 3.54 -0.95 -11.36
C ILE A 13 3.26 0.54 -11.46
N GLY A 14 2.51 0.94 -12.49
CA GLY A 14 2.16 2.35 -12.69
C GLY A 14 1.00 2.82 -11.82
N MET A 15 0.09 1.89 -11.49
CA MET A 15 -1.12 2.17 -10.74
C MET A 15 -1.58 0.91 -10.02
N VAL A 16 -2.15 1.11 -8.84
CA VAL A 16 -2.91 0.10 -8.09
C VAL A 16 -4.35 0.57 -8.02
N THR A 17 -5.31 -0.30 -8.35
CA THR A 17 -6.74 0.01 -8.27
C THR A 17 -7.39 -0.77 -7.14
N LEU A 18 -8.08 -0.07 -6.25
CA LEU A 18 -8.86 -0.65 -5.17
C LEU A 18 -10.36 -0.53 -5.48
N GLY A 19 -11.06 -1.66 -5.43
CA GLY A 19 -12.51 -1.70 -5.47
C GLY A 19 -13.10 -1.17 -4.16
N VAL A 20 -14.04 -0.21 -4.20
CA VAL A 20 -14.64 0.38 -3.00
C VAL A 20 -16.17 0.39 -3.10
N HIS A 21 -16.86 0.14 -1.99
CA HIS A 21 -18.33 0.10 -1.95
C HIS A 21 -18.96 1.49 -1.89
N SER A 22 -18.24 2.49 -1.40
CA SER A 22 -18.65 3.91 -1.45
C SER A 22 -17.45 4.74 -1.86
N LEU A 23 -17.51 5.27 -3.09
CA LEU A 23 -16.43 6.09 -3.63
C LEU A 23 -16.25 7.38 -2.82
N GLU A 24 -17.34 8.02 -2.41
CA GLU A 24 -17.32 9.22 -1.57
C GLU A 24 -16.61 8.96 -0.23
N ARG A 25 -17.01 7.91 0.50
CA ARG A 25 -16.38 7.56 1.78
C ARG A 25 -14.90 7.25 1.63
N ALA A 26 -14.52 6.56 0.56
CA ALA A 26 -13.12 6.24 0.30
C ALA A 26 -12.33 7.51 -0.09
N ILE A 27 -12.89 8.40 -0.92
CA ILE A 27 -12.29 9.70 -1.23
C ILE A 27 -12.07 10.50 0.04
N ASP A 28 -13.06 10.60 0.91
CA ASP A 28 -12.92 11.34 2.17
C ASP A 28 -11.82 10.75 3.06
N PHE A 29 -11.75 9.42 3.16
CA PHE A 29 -10.68 8.74 3.90
C PHE A 29 -9.29 9.10 3.36
N TYR A 30 -9.05 8.95 2.06
CA TYR A 30 -7.72 9.18 1.48
C TYR A 30 -7.38 10.67 1.34
N GLN A 31 -8.33 11.49 0.88
CA GLN A 31 -8.11 12.91 0.62
C GLN A 31 -8.16 13.74 1.91
N GLN A 32 -9.26 13.69 2.66
CA GLN A 32 -9.44 14.52 3.85
C GLN A 32 -8.80 13.89 5.08
N GLY A 33 -8.90 12.56 5.21
CA GLY A 33 -8.37 11.79 6.32
C GLY A 33 -6.85 11.67 6.28
N LEU A 34 -6.28 11.15 5.20
CA LEU A 34 -4.83 10.97 5.07
C LEU A 34 -4.11 12.16 4.43
N GLY A 35 -4.85 13.14 3.88
CA GLY A 35 -4.26 14.32 3.26
C GLY A 35 -3.64 14.05 1.88
N TRP A 36 -4.00 12.95 1.22
CA TRP A 36 -3.36 12.58 -0.05
C TRP A 36 -3.89 13.40 -1.23
N PRO A 37 -3.01 13.82 -2.16
CA PRO A 37 -3.39 14.64 -3.30
C PRO A 37 -4.23 13.83 -4.29
N ARG A 38 -5.50 14.22 -4.43
CA ARG A 38 -6.41 13.70 -5.44
C ARG A 38 -6.29 14.52 -6.73
N LEU A 39 -6.31 13.85 -7.88
CA LEU A 39 -6.43 14.51 -9.18
C LEU A 39 -7.82 15.14 -9.30
N GLU A 40 -7.86 16.44 -9.56
CA GLU A 40 -9.09 17.18 -9.88
C GLU A 40 -9.66 16.65 -11.20
N ASP A 41 -11.00 16.62 -11.34
CA ASP A 41 -11.72 16.13 -12.53
C ASP A 41 -11.64 14.63 -12.84
N SER A 42 -11.55 13.78 -11.83
CA SER A 42 -11.74 12.34 -12.02
C SER A 42 -13.18 12.02 -12.47
N ALA A 43 -13.34 11.03 -13.35
CA ALA A 43 -14.67 10.63 -13.83
C ALA A 43 -15.57 10.17 -12.66
N PRO A 44 -16.92 10.27 -12.75
CA PRO A 44 -17.81 10.10 -11.60
C PRO A 44 -17.70 8.78 -10.82
N ARG A 45 -17.17 7.72 -11.44
CA ARG A 45 -17.06 6.38 -10.86
C ARG A 45 -15.65 5.99 -10.42
N ILE A 46 -14.65 6.86 -10.62
CA ILE A 46 -13.25 6.57 -10.30
C ILE A 46 -12.57 7.82 -9.72
N ALA A 47 -11.68 7.62 -8.76
CA ALA A 47 -10.83 8.68 -8.22
C ALA A 47 -9.36 8.28 -8.30
N PHE A 48 -8.49 9.25 -8.55
CA PHE A 48 -7.05 9.01 -8.69
C PHE A 48 -6.27 9.85 -7.67
N PHE A 49 -5.29 9.23 -7.05
CA PHE A 49 -4.38 9.84 -6.07
C PHE A 49 -2.95 9.64 -6.54
N SER A 50 -2.18 10.72 -6.60
CA SER A 50 -0.75 10.63 -6.90
C SER A 50 0.01 10.21 -5.65
N LEU A 51 0.77 9.13 -5.74
CA LEU A 51 1.69 8.69 -4.69
C LEU A 51 3.14 9.00 -5.10
N GLN A 52 4.10 8.72 -4.22
CA GLN A 52 5.52 8.83 -4.55
C GLN A 52 5.96 7.69 -5.47
N GLY A 53 5.85 7.90 -6.78
CA GLY A 53 6.33 6.97 -7.82
C GLY A 53 5.29 6.01 -8.40
N THR A 54 4.07 6.00 -7.89
CA THR A 54 2.94 5.23 -8.43
C THR A 54 1.63 5.99 -8.23
N TRP A 55 0.51 5.41 -8.65
CA TRP A 55 -0.83 5.97 -8.48
C TRP A 55 -1.75 5.01 -7.74
N LEU A 56 -2.64 5.56 -6.92
CA LEU A 56 -3.76 4.82 -6.36
C LEU A 56 -5.04 5.24 -7.08
N ALA A 57 -5.79 4.27 -7.60
CA ALA A 57 -7.13 4.47 -8.12
C ALA A 57 -8.15 3.85 -7.16
N LEU A 58 -9.25 4.56 -6.91
CA LEU A 58 -10.43 4.04 -6.22
C LEU A 58 -11.53 3.87 -7.26
N TYR A 59 -12.03 2.65 -7.43
CA TYR A 59 -13.05 2.32 -8.42
C TYR A 59 -14.22 1.61 -7.72
N GLY A 60 -15.46 1.89 -8.10
CA GLY A 60 -16.63 1.20 -7.55
C GLY A 60 -16.47 -0.33 -7.57
N TRP A 61 -16.77 -1.00 -6.46
CA TRP A 61 -16.52 -2.43 -6.27
C TRP A 61 -17.10 -3.29 -7.41
N HIS A 62 -18.37 -3.05 -7.75
CA HIS A 62 -19.06 -3.77 -8.82
C HIS A 62 -18.58 -3.33 -10.20
N ASP A 63 -18.36 -2.03 -10.41
CA ASP A 63 -17.85 -1.51 -11.68
C ASP A 63 -16.46 -2.10 -12.02
N LEU A 64 -15.58 -2.25 -11.02
CA LEU A 64 -14.28 -2.89 -11.19
C LEU A 64 -14.42 -4.39 -11.47
N ALA A 65 -15.29 -5.10 -10.75
CA ALA A 65 -15.52 -6.53 -11.01
C ALA A 65 -16.06 -6.77 -12.43
N ASP A 66 -16.99 -5.91 -12.88
CA ASP A 66 -17.55 -5.95 -14.23
C ASP A 66 -16.48 -5.66 -15.30
N ASP A 67 -15.62 -4.64 -15.10
CA ASP A 67 -14.51 -4.30 -16.00
C ASP A 67 -13.49 -5.46 -16.11
N LEU A 68 -13.23 -6.13 -14.98
CA LEU A 68 -12.35 -7.30 -14.90
C LEU A 68 -13.02 -8.59 -15.43
N MET A 69 -14.32 -8.57 -15.69
CA MET A 69 -15.13 -9.73 -16.10
C MET A 69 -15.08 -10.88 -15.08
N VAL A 70 -15.10 -10.56 -13.79
CA VAL A 70 -15.07 -11.52 -12.68
C VAL A 70 -16.25 -11.33 -11.74
N ASN A 71 -16.52 -12.32 -10.90
CA ASN A 71 -17.57 -12.21 -9.88
C ASN A 71 -17.15 -11.21 -8.78
N ALA A 72 -18.07 -10.34 -8.37
CA ALA A 72 -17.85 -9.35 -7.30
C ALA A 72 -17.84 -9.96 -5.87
N GLY A 73 -18.00 -11.27 -5.73
CA GLY A 73 -17.95 -11.98 -4.46
C GLY A 73 -16.52 -12.03 -3.92
N GLY A 74 -16.28 -11.32 -2.82
CA GLY A 74 -14.97 -11.27 -2.17
C GLY A 74 -15.01 -10.52 -0.84
N GLU A 75 -15.15 -11.27 0.25
CA GLU A 75 -15.13 -10.76 1.62
C GLU A 75 -13.94 -11.31 2.40
N GLY A 76 -13.50 -10.59 3.43
CA GLY A 76 -12.40 -11.01 4.30
C GLY A 76 -11.01 -10.75 3.73
N PHE A 77 -10.02 -11.54 4.18
CA PHE A 77 -8.61 -11.34 3.83
C PHE A 77 -8.33 -11.67 2.35
N ARG A 78 -7.84 -10.68 1.60
CA ARG A 78 -7.58 -10.78 0.15
C ARG A 78 -6.14 -11.17 -0.21
N GLY A 79 -5.31 -11.55 0.76
CA GLY A 79 -3.94 -12.01 0.49
C GLY A 79 -2.96 -10.93 0.05
N VAL A 80 -3.26 -9.65 0.27
CA VAL A 80 -2.46 -8.51 -0.19
C VAL A 80 -2.36 -7.43 0.89
N THR A 81 -1.23 -6.74 0.93
CA THR A 81 -1.05 -5.47 1.64
C THR A 81 -0.46 -4.42 0.70
N LEU A 82 -0.78 -3.15 0.95
CA LEU A 82 -0.11 -2.00 0.37
C LEU A 82 0.80 -1.39 1.43
N ALA A 83 2.04 -1.04 1.11
CA ALA A 83 3.01 -0.59 2.10
C ALA A 83 3.25 0.91 2.01
N TYR A 84 3.08 1.61 3.14
CA TYR A 84 3.63 2.93 3.41
C TYR A 84 4.98 2.74 4.11
N MET A 85 6.04 3.27 3.52
CA MET A 85 7.39 3.21 4.07
C MET A 85 7.68 4.49 4.85
N ALA A 86 7.78 4.36 6.17
CA ALA A 86 8.08 5.43 7.10
C ALA A 86 9.59 5.63 7.28
N GLU A 87 9.99 6.88 7.51
CA GLU A 87 11.36 7.31 7.77
C GLU A 87 11.86 6.84 9.15
N ASP A 88 10.97 6.71 10.13
CA ASP A 88 11.26 6.25 11.50
C ASP A 88 10.06 5.57 12.18
N PRO A 89 10.25 4.88 13.33
CA PRO A 89 9.17 4.24 14.08
C PRO A 89 8.09 5.21 14.57
N GLU A 90 8.44 6.46 14.88
CA GLU A 90 7.51 7.48 15.34
C GLU A 90 6.50 7.85 14.24
N GLU A 91 6.97 7.98 12.99
CA GLU A 91 6.10 8.17 11.84
C GLU A 91 5.16 6.97 11.63
N VAL A 92 5.62 5.74 11.89
CA VAL A 92 4.75 4.54 11.82
C VAL A 92 3.53 4.72 12.73
N ASP A 93 3.75 5.07 13.98
CA ASP A 93 2.68 5.27 14.95
C ASP A 93 1.78 6.45 14.58
N ALA A 94 2.36 7.56 14.10
CA ALA A 94 1.62 8.74 13.67
C ALA A 94 0.66 8.44 12.52
N VAL A 95 1.12 7.72 11.48
CA VAL A 95 0.28 7.35 10.33
C VAL A 95 -0.83 6.38 10.75
N LEU A 96 -0.54 5.40 11.61
CA LEU A 96 -1.56 4.46 12.12
C LEU A 96 -2.66 5.19 12.92
N ILE A 97 -2.27 6.14 13.77
CA ILE A 97 -3.21 6.98 14.52
C ILE A 97 -4.06 7.82 13.55
N GLN A 98 -3.44 8.43 12.54
CA GLN A 98 -4.15 9.24 11.56
C GLN A 98 -5.15 8.42 10.74
N ALA A 99 -4.75 7.25 10.26
CA ALA A 99 -5.64 6.33 9.55
C ALA A 99 -6.82 5.91 10.42
N ARG A 100 -6.59 5.65 11.72
CA ARG A 100 -7.69 5.34 12.65
C ARG A 100 -8.63 6.53 12.83
N ARG A 101 -8.12 7.76 12.96
CA ARG A 101 -8.92 8.99 13.09
C ARG A 101 -9.74 9.28 11.84
N ALA A 102 -9.20 8.95 10.66
CA ALA A 102 -9.87 9.09 9.37
C ALA A 102 -11.03 8.09 9.15
N GLY A 103 -11.25 7.15 10.07
CA GLY A 103 -12.30 6.13 9.96
C GLY A 103 -11.80 4.75 9.52
N GLY A 104 -10.48 4.57 9.36
CA GLY A 104 -9.87 3.27 9.15
C GLY A 104 -9.94 2.39 10.40
N ASN A 105 -9.70 1.09 10.22
CA ASN A 105 -9.63 0.13 11.31
C ASN A 105 -8.17 -0.18 11.66
N LEU A 106 -7.75 0.05 12.90
CA LEU A 106 -6.42 -0.33 13.35
C LEU A 106 -6.40 -1.84 13.63
N LEU A 107 -5.56 -2.58 12.89
CA LEU A 107 -5.50 -4.05 12.99
C LEU A 107 -4.34 -4.50 13.87
N LYS A 108 -3.19 -3.86 13.70
CA LYS A 108 -1.98 -4.12 14.47
C LYS A 108 -1.36 -2.76 14.81
N PRO A 109 -1.24 -2.40 16.11
CA PRO A 109 -0.50 -1.21 16.49
C PRO A 109 0.97 -1.32 16.03
N GLY A 110 1.66 -0.19 15.96
CA GLY A 110 3.10 -0.20 15.70
C GLY A 110 3.82 -1.02 16.76
N GLN A 111 4.70 -1.90 16.31
CA GLN A 111 5.51 -2.74 17.18
C GLN A 111 6.77 -3.22 16.46
N LYS A 112 7.77 -3.68 17.23
CA LYS A 112 8.94 -4.35 16.67
C LYS A 112 8.50 -5.58 15.87
N ALA A 113 8.98 -5.65 14.63
CA ALA A 113 8.72 -6.76 13.73
C ALA A 113 9.83 -7.82 13.84
N PHE A 114 9.49 -9.07 13.56
CA PHE A 114 10.43 -10.20 13.64
C PHE A 114 11.65 -10.07 12.70
N TRP A 115 11.50 -9.30 11.63
CA TRP A 115 12.56 -9.01 10.65
C TRP A 115 13.47 -7.83 11.06
N GLY A 116 13.26 -7.26 12.25
CA GLY A 116 14.21 -6.32 12.87
C GLY A 116 13.89 -4.82 12.68
N GLY A 117 12.79 -4.45 12.03
CA GLY A 117 12.30 -3.07 12.03
C GLY A 117 11.01 -2.91 12.84
N TYR A 118 10.18 -1.95 12.44
CA TYR A 118 8.97 -1.56 13.16
C TYR A 118 7.81 -1.45 12.20
N SER A 119 6.69 -2.14 12.47
CA SER A 119 5.50 -2.01 11.60
C SER A 119 4.18 -2.21 12.32
N GLY A 120 3.14 -1.61 11.76
CA GLY A 120 1.73 -1.80 12.12
C GLY A 120 0.88 -2.02 10.87
N TYR A 121 -0.40 -2.31 11.07
CA TYR A 121 -1.37 -2.48 9.99
C TYR A 121 -2.68 -1.75 10.29
N PHE A 122 -3.24 -1.13 9.27
CA PHE A 122 -4.62 -0.66 9.29
C PHE A 122 -5.38 -1.19 8.06
N ALA A 123 -6.70 -1.24 8.15
CA ALA A 123 -7.58 -1.39 7.00
C ALA A 123 -8.23 -0.04 6.69
N ASP A 124 -8.35 0.28 5.41
CA ASP A 124 -9.23 1.37 4.96
C ASP A 124 -10.72 1.03 5.21
N PRO A 125 -11.67 1.94 4.93
CA PRO A 125 -13.09 1.69 5.18
C PRO A 125 -13.70 0.49 4.45
N ASP A 126 -13.04 -0.03 3.41
CA ASP A 126 -13.48 -1.15 2.58
C ASP A 126 -12.65 -2.43 2.81
N GLY A 127 -11.80 -2.43 3.82
CA GLY A 127 -11.03 -3.59 4.26
C GLY A 127 -9.70 -3.79 3.53
N HIS A 128 -9.26 -2.83 2.71
CA HIS A 128 -7.96 -2.92 2.04
C HIS A 128 -6.83 -2.69 3.04
N LEU A 129 -5.89 -3.63 3.09
CA LEU A 129 -4.88 -3.69 4.15
C LEU A 129 -3.66 -2.84 3.78
N TRP A 130 -3.31 -1.94 4.69
CA TRP A 130 -2.11 -1.12 4.60
C TRP A 130 -1.12 -1.53 5.70
N GLU A 131 0.11 -1.81 5.30
CA GLU A 131 1.26 -1.84 6.19
C GLU A 131 1.83 -0.43 6.34
N VAL A 132 2.16 -0.04 7.55
CA VAL A 132 3.02 1.11 7.81
C VAL A 132 4.29 0.58 8.43
N ALA A 133 5.42 0.72 7.75
CA ALA A 133 6.68 0.09 8.14
C ALA A 133 7.86 1.04 8.07
N HIS A 134 8.66 1.03 9.12
CA HIS A 134 10.03 1.54 9.11
C HIS A 134 10.99 0.35 9.00
N ASN A 135 11.73 0.27 7.90
CA ASN A 135 12.73 -0.76 7.67
C ASN A 135 14.15 -0.16 7.61
N PRO A 136 14.98 -0.33 8.65
CA PRO A 136 16.32 0.26 8.69
C PRO A 136 17.33 -0.42 7.74
N PHE A 137 16.95 -1.53 7.09
CA PHE A 137 17.84 -2.32 6.24
C PHE A 137 17.53 -2.21 4.75
N PHE A 138 16.38 -1.64 4.39
CA PHE A 138 15.88 -1.63 3.01
C PHE A 138 14.89 -0.49 2.76
N TRP A 139 15.06 0.21 1.64
CA TRP A 139 14.14 1.23 1.16
C TRP A 139 13.66 0.90 -0.27
N PRO A 140 12.34 0.71 -0.48
CA PRO A 140 11.77 0.44 -1.80
C PRO A 140 11.28 1.69 -2.56
N GLY A 141 11.37 2.88 -1.98
CA GLY A 141 10.87 4.12 -2.58
C GLY A 141 11.81 4.73 -3.63
N PRO A 142 11.33 5.74 -4.39
CA PRO A 142 12.19 6.51 -5.29
C PRO A 142 13.22 7.32 -4.50
N GLY A 143 14.49 7.32 -4.93
CA GLY A 143 15.61 7.94 -4.21
C GLY A 143 16.15 7.10 -3.06
N GLU A 144 17.36 7.40 -2.57
CA GLU A 144 17.82 6.86 -1.28
C GLU A 144 17.17 7.67 -0.15
N PRO A 145 16.71 7.04 0.96
CA PRO A 145 16.53 7.78 2.19
C PRO A 145 17.89 8.37 2.52
N GLN A 146 17.97 9.68 2.81
CA GLN A 146 19.24 10.34 3.11
C GLN A 146 20.05 9.47 4.07
N ALA A 147 21.20 9.00 3.59
CA ALA A 147 21.96 7.92 4.21
C ALA A 147 22.18 8.19 5.70
N ARG A 148 21.48 7.45 6.56
CA ARG A 148 21.84 7.37 7.97
C ARG A 148 23.04 6.43 8.06
N SER A 149 24.21 7.03 8.24
CA SER A 149 25.41 6.33 8.71
C SER A 149 25.04 5.41 9.88
N SER A 150 25.15 4.09 9.70
CA SER A 150 26.07 3.31 10.52
C SER A 150 26.13 1.84 10.09
N SER A 151 27.35 1.33 10.24
CA SER A 151 27.77 -0.06 10.17
C SER A 151 26.85 -1.03 10.90
N ALA A 152 26.37 -2.05 10.18
CA ALA A 152 26.31 -3.47 10.54
C ALA A 152 25.06 -4.13 9.91
N ARG A 153 25.27 -4.95 8.88
CA ARG A 153 24.31 -6.02 8.55
C ARG A 153 24.56 -7.18 9.51
N PRO A 154 23.56 -7.71 10.23
CA PRO A 154 23.72 -9.02 10.86
C PRO A 154 23.77 -10.09 9.76
N SER A 155 24.79 -10.95 9.84
CA SER A 155 24.97 -12.10 8.97
C SER A 155 23.84 -13.11 9.16
N ASN A 156 23.23 -13.57 8.07
CA ASN A 156 22.33 -14.71 8.07
C ASN A 156 23.05 -15.95 8.62
N ALA A 157 22.65 -16.40 9.81
CA ALA A 157 22.99 -17.71 10.31
C ALA A 157 22.18 -18.74 9.51
N ARG A 158 22.87 -19.46 8.62
CA ARG A 158 22.44 -20.79 8.19
C ARG A 158 22.60 -21.73 9.39
N SER A 159 21.52 -22.33 9.86
CA SER A 159 21.60 -23.61 10.58
C SER A 159 20.93 -24.66 9.72
N SER A 160 21.78 -25.39 9.00
CA SER A 160 21.57 -26.79 8.62
C SER A 160 21.06 -27.58 9.82
N ASN A 161 20.02 -28.37 9.63
CA ASN A 161 19.72 -29.48 10.52
C ASN A 161 19.79 -30.76 9.70
N ASP A 162 20.86 -31.50 9.92
CA ASP A 162 21.10 -32.86 9.46
C ASP A 162 21.29 -33.67 10.73
N SER A 163 20.30 -34.51 11.06
CA SER A 163 20.33 -35.65 12.00
C SER A 163 18.96 -36.34 11.98
#